data_AF-A0A453G209-F1
#
_entry.id   AF-A0A453G209-F1
#
_cell.length_a   1.000
_cell.length_b   1.000
_cell.length_c   1.000
_cell.angle_alpha   90.00
_cell.angle_beta   90.00
_cell.angle_gamma   90.00
#
_symmetry.space_group_name_H-M   'P 1'
#
loop_
_entity.id
_entity.type
_entity.pdbx_description
1 polymer ?
#
loop_
_entity_poly.entity_id
_entity_poly.type
_entity_poly.pdbx_seq_one_letter_code
_entity_poly.pdbx_strand_id
1 'polypeptide(L)'
;LAALMARASSAAAAGRVWADEEKGAHNGTARRQVTYDGRSLMLDGARRMLFSGDIHYPRSTPEMWPRLIESAREGGLDVIQTYVFWNVHEPIQGQYNFEGRYDLVKFIREIHAQGLYVSLRVGPFVEAEWKYGGLPFWLRGVPNITFRCNNEPYKVSNYPTHSL
;
A
#
# COMPACT_ATOMS: atom_id res chain seq x y z
N LEU A 1 -1.53 -52.12 -10.97
CA LEU A 1 -1.04 -50.79 -11.41
C LEU A 1 -1.31 -49.83 -10.24
N ALA A 2 -0.37 -49.57 -9.32
CA ALA A 2 0.75 -48.61 -9.44
C ALA A 2 0.30 -47.25 -10.03
N ALA A 3 0.54 -46.08 -9.44
CA ALA A 3 1.16 -45.66 -8.19
C ALA A 3 0.86 -44.15 -8.00
N LEU A 4 0.67 -43.72 -6.75
CA LEU A 4 1.37 -42.57 -6.14
C LEU A 4 1.29 -41.19 -6.86
N MET A 5 0.33 -40.35 -6.50
CA MET A 5 0.47 -38.88 -6.59
C MET A 5 0.97 -38.37 -5.24
N ALA A 6 2.27 -38.11 -5.18
CA ALA A 6 2.98 -37.66 -4.00
C ALA A 6 2.44 -36.33 -3.48
N ARG A 7 2.07 -36.32 -2.19
CA ARG A 7 2.04 -35.09 -1.38
C ARG A 7 3.46 -34.56 -1.30
N ALA A 8 3.71 -33.39 -1.89
CA ALA A 8 4.88 -32.59 -1.57
C ALA A 8 4.67 -32.00 -0.17
N SER A 9 5.09 -32.72 0.87
CA SER A 9 5.27 -32.17 2.22
C SER A 9 6.60 -31.42 2.29
N SER A 10 6.51 -30.20 2.79
CA SER A 10 7.53 -29.41 3.48
C SER A 10 8.93 -29.33 2.85
N ALA A 11 9.16 -28.29 2.06
CA ALA A 11 10.40 -27.54 2.23
C ALA A 11 10.22 -26.72 3.52
N ALA A 12 11.05 -27.02 4.51
CA ALA A 12 11.05 -26.41 5.82
C ALA A 12 10.80 -24.90 5.71
N ALA A 13 9.77 -24.41 6.42
CA ALA A 13 9.81 -23.07 6.97
C ALA A 13 11.03 -23.06 7.90
N ALA A 14 12.21 -22.82 7.34
CA ALA A 14 13.37 -22.40 8.09
C ALA A 14 12.86 -21.21 8.89
N GLY A 15 12.76 -21.41 10.21
CA GLY A 15 12.15 -20.45 11.12
C GLY A 15 12.66 -19.07 10.74
N ARG A 16 11.75 -18.17 10.35
CA ARG A 16 12.09 -16.76 10.29
C ARG A 16 12.25 -16.34 11.73
N VAL A 17 13.48 -16.54 12.20
CA VAL A 17 14.06 -15.87 13.34
C VAL A 17 13.96 -14.40 12.97
N TRP A 18 12.85 -13.78 13.39
CA TRP A 18 12.92 -12.45 13.95
C TRP A 18 13.99 -12.60 15.01
N ALA A 19 15.23 -12.22 14.67
CA ALA A 19 16.30 -12.25 15.63
C ALA A 19 15.78 -11.45 16.83
N ASP A 20 15.68 -12.15 17.96
CA ASP A 20 15.54 -11.59 19.28
C ASP A 20 16.74 -10.67 19.53
N GLU A 21 16.68 -9.48 18.96
CA GLU A 21 17.36 -8.25 19.35
C GLU A 21 16.22 -7.21 19.23
N GLU A 22 15.46 -6.85 20.26
CA GLU A 22 15.91 -6.49 21.60
C GLU A 22 14.79 -6.73 22.64
N LYS A 23 15.13 -7.39 23.76
CA LYS A 23 14.59 -7.00 25.06
C LYS A 23 15.30 -5.71 25.51
N GLY A 24 14.98 -4.61 24.84
CA GLY A 24 15.32 -3.26 25.23
C GLY A 24 14.01 -2.53 25.50
N ALA A 25 13.86 -1.95 26.68
CA ALA A 25 12.69 -1.16 27.05
C ALA A 25 12.28 -0.23 25.90
N HIS A 26 10.98 -0.19 25.56
CA HIS A 26 10.41 0.79 24.65
C HIS A 26 10.61 2.21 25.22
N ASN A 27 11.82 2.73 25.05
CA ASN A 27 12.10 4.14 25.16
C ASN A 27 11.80 4.73 23.77
N GLY A 28 10.97 5.76 23.73
CA GLY A 28 10.46 6.32 22.49
C GLY A 28 11.57 6.69 21.49
N THR A 29 11.22 6.66 20.20
CA THR A 29 11.93 7.35 19.10
C THR A 29 13.26 6.76 18.61
N ALA A 30 13.43 5.43 18.55
CA ALA A 30 14.41 4.89 17.61
C ALA A 30 13.93 5.17 16.17
N ARG A 31 14.67 6.01 15.43
CA ARG A 31 14.34 6.40 14.05
C ARG A 31 14.50 5.18 13.13
N ARG A 32 13.38 4.57 12.72
CA ARG A 32 13.39 3.53 11.68
C ARG A 32 13.90 4.13 10.37
N GLN A 33 14.90 3.50 9.77
CA GLN A 33 15.57 3.98 8.56
C GLN A 33 15.38 2.98 7.40
N VAL A 34 15.01 3.52 6.23
CA VAL A 34 14.98 2.78 4.97
C VAL A 34 16.03 3.39 4.05
N THR A 35 17.02 2.60 3.66
CA THR A 35 18.06 2.97 2.68
C THR A 35 18.17 1.89 1.61
N TYR A 36 19.07 2.08 0.66
CA TYR A 36 19.35 1.09 -0.38
C TYR A 36 20.79 1.23 -0.87
N ASP A 37 21.31 0.18 -1.47
CA ASP A 37 22.56 0.19 -2.21
C ASP A 37 22.38 -0.49 -3.56
N GLY A 38 23.48 -0.73 -4.29
CA GLY A 38 23.44 -1.39 -5.59
C GLY A 38 22.87 -2.81 -5.60
N ARG A 39 22.54 -3.40 -4.43
CA ARG A 39 22.06 -4.77 -4.31
C ARG A 39 20.64 -4.90 -3.77
N SER A 40 20.21 -4.08 -2.81
CA SER A 40 18.85 -4.14 -2.26
C SER A 40 18.49 -2.95 -1.36
N LEU A 41 17.23 -2.94 -0.91
CA LEU A 41 16.79 -2.19 0.26
C LEU A 41 17.47 -2.69 1.54
N MET A 42 17.67 -1.76 2.47
CA MET A 42 18.17 -1.98 3.82
C MET A 42 17.19 -1.34 4.81
N LEU A 43 16.76 -2.13 5.80
CA LEU A 43 15.88 -1.69 6.88
C LEU A 43 16.69 -1.70 8.16
N ASP A 44 16.83 -0.52 8.77
CA ASP A 44 17.61 -0.32 10.01
C ASP A 44 19.05 -0.89 9.89
N GLY A 45 19.69 -0.62 8.74
CA GLY A 45 21.04 -1.09 8.43
C GLY A 45 21.15 -2.57 8.01
N ALA A 46 20.07 -3.35 8.10
CA ALA A 46 20.06 -4.75 7.71
C ALA A 46 19.53 -4.96 6.29
N ARG A 47 20.26 -5.73 5.49
CA ARG A 47 19.80 -6.15 4.15
C ARG A 47 18.60 -7.10 4.26
N ARG A 48 17.52 -6.79 3.55
CA ARG A 48 16.31 -7.63 3.51
C ARG A 48 15.87 -7.90 2.07
N MET A 49 15.53 -9.15 1.77
CA MET A 49 14.74 -9.49 0.60
C MET A 49 13.27 -9.44 1.02
N LEU A 50 12.49 -8.55 0.42
CA LEU A 50 11.10 -8.31 0.79
C LEU A 50 10.16 -8.95 -0.24
N PHE A 51 9.25 -9.80 0.23
CA PHE A 51 8.17 -10.34 -0.57
C PHE A 51 6.93 -9.47 -0.42
N SER A 52 6.44 -8.91 -1.52
CA SER A 52 5.32 -7.98 -1.54
C SER A 52 4.12 -8.57 -2.27
N GLY A 53 2.91 -8.27 -1.79
CA GLY A 53 1.66 -8.58 -2.48
C GLY A 53 0.67 -7.41 -2.44
N ASP A 54 -0.12 -7.26 -3.50
CA ASP A 54 -1.08 -6.16 -3.63
C ASP A 54 -2.42 -6.46 -2.94
N ILE A 55 -2.85 -5.56 -2.06
CA ILE A 55 -4.21 -5.53 -1.50
C ILE A 55 -4.74 -4.10 -1.62
N HIS A 56 -5.75 -3.90 -2.47
CA HIS A 56 -6.39 -2.59 -2.65
C HIS A 56 -7.52 -2.43 -1.64
N TYR A 57 -7.34 -1.56 -0.64
CA TYR A 57 -8.33 -1.34 0.43
C TYR A 57 -9.76 -1.06 -0.07
N PRO A 58 -10.01 -0.30 -1.16
CA PRO A 58 -11.37 -0.04 -1.60
C PRO A 58 -12.06 -1.22 -2.29
N ARG A 59 -11.31 -2.29 -2.61
CA ARG A 59 -11.84 -3.51 -3.26
C ARG A 59 -12.33 -4.56 -2.25
N SER A 60 -12.22 -4.26 -0.97
CA SER A 60 -12.73 -5.09 0.14
C SER A 60 -13.35 -4.18 1.20
N THR A 61 -13.99 -4.75 2.23
CA THR A 61 -14.56 -3.97 3.33
C THR A 61 -13.59 -3.89 4.51
N PRO A 62 -13.73 -2.89 5.40
CA PRO A 62 -12.91 -2.78 6.60
C PRO A 62 -12.91 -4.03 7.48
N GLU A 63 -14.01 -4.78 7.49
CA GLU A 63 -14.17 -6.03 8.25
C GLU A 63 -13.38 -7.18 7.62
N MET A 64 -13.12 -7.13 6.31
CA MET A 64 -12.32 -8.14 5.60
C MET A 64 -10.82 -7.91 5.74
N TRP A 65 -10.37 -6.66 5.91
CA TRP A 65 -8.94 -6.31 5.90
C TRP A 65 -8.10 -7.13 6.87
N PRO A 66 -8.48 -7.32 8.15
CA PRO A 66 -7.66 -8.08 9.09
C PRO A 66 -7.35 -9.48 8.58
N ARG A 67 -8.37 -10.20 8.08
CA ARG A 67 -8.23 -11.56 7.57
C ARG A 67 -7.41 -11.64 6.28
N LEU A 68 -7.56 -10.66 5.38
CA LEU A 68 -6.81 -10.61 4.13
C LEU A 68 -5.32 -10.36 4.39
N ILE A 69 -5.01 -9.43 5.29
CA ILE A 69 -3.65 -9.09 5.70
C ILE A 69 -3.01 -10.27 6.46
N GLU A 70 -3.78 -10.95 7.32
CA GLU A 70 -3.32 -12.14 8.03
C GLU A 70 -2.98 -13.27 7.06
N SER A 71 -3.85 -13.52 6.08
CA SER A 71 -3.61 -14.54 5.05
C SER A 71 -2.36 -14.23 4.22
N ALA A 72 -2.10 -12.95 3.92
CA ALA A 72 -0.89 -12.50 3.25
C ALA A 72 0.38 -12.74 4.10
N ARG A 73 0.31 -12.41 5.41
CA ARG A 73 1.39 -12.68 6.37
C ARG A 73 1.69 -14.17 6.47
N GLU A 74 0.67 -15.01 6.64
CA GLU A 74 0.80 -16.47 6.70
C GLU A 74 1.31 -17.06 5.39
N GLY A 75 0.96 -16.44 4.27
CA GLY A 75 1.51 -16.73 2.93
C GLY A 75 2.99 -16.34 2.76
N GLY A 76 3.60 -15.71 3.77
CA GLY A 76 5.02 -15.39 3.80
C GLY A 76 5.40 -14.05 3.16
N LEU A 77 4.42 -13.15 2.97
CA LEU A 77 4.67 -11.77 2.55
C LEU A 77 5.23 -10.94 3.72
N ASP A 78 6.11 -10.01 3.39
CA ASP A 78 6.69 -9.03 4.33
C ASP A 78 6.08 -7.62 4.14
N VAL A 79 5.56 -7.35 2.93
CA VAL A 79 5.05 -6.03 2.52
C VAL A 79 3.66 -6.18 1.89
N ILE A 80 2.72 -5.33 2.30
CA ILE A 80 1.49 -5.10 1.54
C ILE A 80 1.69 -3.88 0.65
N GLN A 81 1.44 -4.06 -0.64
CA GLN A 81 1.42 -2.97 -1.61
C GLN A 81 -0.02 -2.50 -1.83
N THR A 82 -0.21 -1.19 -1.96
CA THR A 82 -1.52 -0.64 -2.29
C THR A 82 -1.39 0.70 -3.02
N TYR A 83 -2.30 0.95 -3.95
CA TYR A 83 -2.45 2.27 -4.58
C TYR A 83 -3.29 3.21 -3.71
N VAL A 84 -3.10 4.52 -3.86
CA VAL A 84 -4.04 5.53 -3.33
C VAL A 84 -4.98 5.98 -4.45
N PHE A 85 -6.28 5.86 -4.23
CA PHE A 85 -7.29 6.11 -5.26
C PHE A 85 -7.87 7.53 -5.13
N TRP A 86 -7.24 8.51 -5.78
CA TRP A 86 -7.59 9.94 -5.61
C TRP A 86 -9.07 10.22 -5.87
N ASN A 87 -9.65 9.66 -6.94
CA ASN A 87 -11.04 9.92 -7.32
C ASN A 87 -12.10 9.57 -6.27
N VAL A 88 -11.85 8.60 -5.39
CA VAL A 88 -12.76 8.27 -4.28
C VAL A 88 -12.42 9.07 -3.02
N HIS A 89 -11.17 9.50 -2.88
CA HIS A 89 -10.74 10.36 -1.79
C HIS A 89 -11.10 11.82 -1.99
N GLU A 90 -11.31 12.28 -3.22
CA GLU A 90 -11.76 13.64 -3.54
C GLU A 90 -12.84 13.59 -4.64
N PRO A 91 -14.04 13.05 -4.32
CA PRO A 91 -15.11 12.89 -5.30
C PRO A 91 -15.63 14.24 -5.82
N ILE A 92 -15.60 15.27 -4.99
CA ILE A 92 -15.86 16.67 -5.30
C ILE A 92 -14.60 17.44 -4.96
N GLN A 93 -14.18 18.36 -5.84
CA GLN A 93 -12.99 19.18 -5.63
C GLN A 93 -13.02 19.87 -4.25
N GLY A 94 -11.96 19.68 -3.47
CA GLY A 94 -11.81 20.19 -2.10
C GLY A 94 -12.58 19.42 -1.02
N GLN A 95 -13.37 18.40 -1.36
CA GLN A 95 -14.11 17.60 -0.38
C GLN A 95 -13.52 16.20 -0.27
N TYR A 96 -12.91 15.90 0.87
CA TYR A 96 -12.18 14.66 1.08
C TYR A 96 -13.02 13.56 1.73
N ASN A 97 -12.80 12.31 1.31
CA ASN A 97 -13.42 11.13 1.89
C ASN A 97 -12.36 10.10 2.31
N PHE A 98 -12.28 9.86 3.63
CA PHE A 98 -11.42 8.84 4.23
C PHE A 98 -12.25 7.94 5.17
N GLU A 99 -13.52 7.72 4.85
CA GLU A 99 -14.44 6.94 5.67
C GLU A 99 -14.67 5.53 5.10
N GLY A 100 -15.11 4.61 5.96
CA GLY A 100 -15.49 3.25 5.59
C GLY A 100 -14.37 2.52 4.84
N ARG A 101 -14.67 1.95 3.67
CA ARG A 101 -13.68 1.25 2.84
C ARG A 101 -12.65 2.17 2.17
N TYR A 102 -12.79 3.49 2.31
CA TYR A 102 -11.82 4.48 1.85
C TYR A 102 -10.95 5.00 3.00
N ASP A 103 -11.05 4.42 4.20
CA ASP A 103 -10.16 4.77 5.30
C ASP A 103 -8.75 4.15 5.11
N LEU A 104 -7.94 4.85 4.33
CA LEU A 104 -6.54 4.49 4.05
C LEU A 104 -5.71 4.40 5.34
N VAL A 105 -5.96 5.29 6.30
CA VAL A 105 -5.19 5.35 7.55
C VAL A 105 -5.47 4.12 8.39
N LYS A 106 -6.74 3.73 8.54
CA LYS A 106 -7.13 2.49 9.23
C LYS A 106 -6.54 1.27 8.55
N PHE A 107 -6.55 1.19 7.22
CA PHE A 107 -5.94 0.09 6.49
C PHE A 107 -4.43 -0.02 6.75
N ILE A 108 -3.68 1.10 6.67
CA ILE A 108 -2.24 1.12 6.97
C ILE A 108 -1.96 0.74 8.43
N ARG A 109 -2.78 1.22 9.37
CA ARG A 109 -2.66 0.85 10.79
C ARG A 109 -2.87 -0.64 11.02
N GLU A 110 -3.81 -1.26 10.32
CA GLU A 110 -4.04 -2.70 10.37
C GLU A 110 -2.82 -3.48 9.87
N ILE A 111 -2.23 -3.07 8.74
CA ILE A 111 -1.00 -3.70 8.21
C ILE A 111 0.14 -3.61 9.23
N HIS A 112 0.34 -2.43 9.83
CA HIS A 112 1.36 -2.22 10.85
C HIS A 112 1.09 -3.05 12.13
N ALA A 113 -0.17 -3.14 12.57
CA ALA A 113 -0.56 -3.93 13.75
C ALA A 113 -0.24 -5.42 13.56
N GLN A 114 -0.26 -5.92 12.32
CA GLN A 114 0.10 -7.30 11.99
C GLN A 114 1.59 -7.51 11.70
N GLY A 115 2.43 -6.48 11.88
CA GLY A 115 3.88 -6.57 11.75
C GLY A 115 4.41 -6.54 10.30
N LEU A 116 3.58 -6.14 9.34
CA LEU A 116 3.94 -6.03 7.93
C LEU A 116 4.34 -4.59 7.57
N TYR A 117 5.17 -4.45 6.53
CA TYR A 117 5.50 -3.16 5.93
C TYR A 117 4.45 -2.75 4.87
N VAL A 118 4.46 -1.47 4.49
CA VAL A 118 3.60 -0.93 3.42
C VAL A 118 4.44 -0.35 2.29
N SER A 119 4.14 -0.76 1.05
CA SER A 119 4.58 -0.06 -0.16
C SER A 119 3.41 0.77 -0.70
N LEU A 120 3.45 2.08 -0.48
CA LEU A 120 2.35 2.98 -0.84
C LEU A 120 2.57 3.59 -2.23
N ARG A 121 1.71 3.24 -3.18
CA ARG A 121 1.74 3.74 -4.56
C ARG A 121 0.74 4.89 -4.71
N VAL A 122 1.17 6.08 -4.33
CA VAL A 122 0.28 7.25 -4.16
C VAL A 122 -0.41 7.70 -5.46
N GLY A 123 0.19 7.48 -6.63
CA GLY A 123 -0.33 7.98 -7.90
C GLY A 123 0.24 9.37 -8.26
N PRO A 124 -0.55 10.31 -8.82
CA PRO A 124 -2.02 10.38 -8.74
C PRO A 124 -2.78 9.52 -9.76
N PHE A 125 -2.15 9.16 -10.88
CA PHE A 125 -2.67 8.17 -11.82
C PHE A 125 -2.18 6.79 -11.41
N VAL A 126 -3.10 5.83 -11.26
CA VAL A 126 -2.80 4.48 -10.76
C VAL A 126 -3.12 3.39 -11.78
N GLU A 127 -3.82 3.71 -12.86
CA GLU A 127 -4.42 2.73 -13.78
C GLU A 127 -5.30 1.73 -13.00
N ALA A 128 -4.69 0.62 -12.58
CA ALA A 128 -5.20 -0.37 -11.66
C ALA A 128 -6.53 -0.98 -12.08
N GLU A 129 -6.90 -0.96 -13.36
CA GLU A 129 -8.25 -1.31 -13.84
C GLU A 129 -9.33 -0.58 -13.01
N TRP A 130 -9.04 0.67 -12.67
CA TRP A 130 -9.88 1.53 -11.86
C TRP A 130 -10.49 2.64 -12.70
N LYS A 131 -11.68 3.10 -12.31
CA LYS A 131 -12.41 4.14 -13.04
C LYS A 131 -11.51 5.35 -13.25
N TYR A 132 -11.37 5.75 -14.51
CA TYR A 132 -10.57 6.91 -14.94
C TYR A 132 -9.10 6.87 -14.44
N GLY A 133 -8.55 5.67 -14.23
CA GLY A 133 -7.18 5.47 -13.76
C GLY A 133 -6.88 6.09 -12.39
N GLY A 134 -7.91 6.32 -11.57
CA GLY A 134 -7.78 6.95 -10.25
C GLY A 134 -7.88 8.47 -10.24
N LEU A 135 -7.91 9.13 -11.40
CA LEU A 135 -8.06 10.58 -11.48
C LEU A 135 -9.52 10.99 -11.18
N PRO A 136 -9.75 12.04 -10.36
CA PRO A 136 -11.10 12.57 -10.16
C PRO A 136 -11.74 13.05 -11.45
N PHE A 137 -13.05 12.83 -11.60
CA PHE A 137 -13.74 13.22 -12.84
C PHE A 137 -13.80 14.73 -13.03
N TRP A 138 -13.88 15.51 -11.95
CA TRP A 138 -13.92 16.97 -11.99
C TRP A 138 -12.64 17.58 -12.60
N LEU A 139 -11.50 16.88 -12.59
CA LEU A 139 -10.26 17.36 -13.22
C LEU A 139 -10.46 17.67 -14.70
N ARG A 140 -11.33 16.96 -15.41
CA ARG A 140 -11.61 17.22 -16.83
C ARG A 140 -12.18 18.62 -17.09
N GLY A 141 -12.76 19.25 -16.07
CA GLY A 141 -13.35 20.59 -16.15
C GLY A 141 -12.32 21.69 -15.97
N VAL A 142 -11.09 21.37 -15.58
CA VAL A 142 -10.02 22.35 -15.39
C VAL A 142 -9.57 22.91 -16.75
N PRO A 143 -9.55 24.23 -16.94
CA PRO A 143 -9.13 24.84 -18.20
C PRO A 143 -7.71 24.44 -18.62
N ASN A 144 -7.53 24.14 -19.90
CA ASN A 144 -6.24 23.78 -20.52
C ASN A 144 -5.53 22.58 -19.87
N ILE A 145 -6.26 21.68 -19.23
CA ILE A 145 -5.66 20.52 -18.58
C ILE A 145 -5.27 19.45 -19.61
N THR A 146 -4.05 18.95 -19.45
CA THR A 146 -3.57 17.76 -20.17
C THR A 146 -2.94 16.83 -19.14
N PHE A 147 -3.46 15.62 -19.03
CA PHE A 147 -3.02 14.70 -17.98
C PHE A 147 -1.65 14.10 -18.27
N ARG A 148 -0.90 13.81 -17.20
CA ARG A 148 0.35 13.03 -17.21
C ARG A 148 1.43 13.59 -18.14
N CYS A 149 1.43 14.91 -18.34
CA CYS A 149 2.45 15.62 -19.10
C CYS A 149 2.89 16.90 -18.36
N ASN A 150 3.87 17.61 -18.93
CA ASN A 150 4.32 18.91 -18.41
C ASN A 150 3.27 19.99 -18.70
N ASN A 151 2.19 20.00 -17.93
CA ASN A 151 1.06 20.92 -18.04
C ASN A 151 0.82 21.57 -16.67
N GLU A 152 0.85 22.91 -16.60
CA GLU A 152 0.75 23.63 -15.32
C GLU A 152 -0.53 23.28 -14.53
N PRO A 153 -1.73 23.26 -15.14
CA PRO A 153 -2.92 22.79 -14.45
C PRO A 153 -2.79 21.39 -13.86
N TYR A 154 -2.11 20.45 -14.53
CA TYR A 154 -1.93 19.09 -14.00
C TYR A 154 -0.87 19.00 -12.90
N LYS A 155 0.15 19.88 -12.91
CA LYS A 155 1.22 19.90 -11.89
C LYS A 155 0.79 20.55 -10.57
N VAL A 156 -0.16 21.48 -10.62
CA VAL A 156 -0.56 22.31 -9.48
C VAL A 156 -1.90 21.84 -8.91
N SER A 157 -1.96 21.65 -7.59
CA SER A 157 -3.18 21.22 -6.89
C SER A 157 -4.12 22.37 -6.47
N ASN A 158 -3.73 23.62 -6.73
CA ASN A 158 -4.52 24.81 -6.39
C ASN A 158 -5.52 25.13 -7.51
N TYR A 159 -6.47 24.24 -7.71
CA TYR A 159 -7.59 24.47 -8.61
C TYR A 159 -8.55 25.46 -7.95
N PRO A 160 -8.97 26.55 -8.64
CA PRO A 160 -9.99 27.44 -8.11
C PRO A 160 -11.25 26.62 -7.83
N THR A 161 -11.72 26.63 -6.59
CA THR A 161 -13.02 26.05 -6.24
C THR A 161 -14.07 26.93 -6.89
N HIS A 162 -14.80 26.42 -7.88
CA HIS A 162 -16.03 27.07 -8.31
C HIS A 162 -17.01 26.99 -7.15
N SER A 163 -17.23 28.12 -6.46
CA SER A 163 -18.40 28.28 -5.60
C SER A 163 -19.63 28.07 -6.48
N LEU A 164 -20.40 27.04 -6.19
CA LEU A 164 -21.74 26.86 -6.74
C LEU A 164 -22.63 28.06 -6.38
#